data_AF-A0A9D1AWI4-F1
#
_entry.id   AF-A0A9D1AWI4-F1
#
_cell.length_a   1.000
_cell.length_b   1.000
_cell.length_c   1.000
_cell.angle_alpha   90.00
_cell.angle_beta   90.00
_cell.angle_gamma   90.00
#
_symmetry.space_group_name_H-M   'P 1'
#
loop_
_entity.id
_entity.type
_entity.pdbx_description
1 polymer ?
#
loop_
_entity_poly.entity_id
_entity_poly.type
_entity_poly.pdbx_seq_one_letter_code
_entity_poly.pdbx_strand_id
1 'polypeptide(L)'
;MLERTSTHLPARLPLTPLGGLLALLVAPGASATPLDPLGFGLIQSSWDPSGAITIDTDALTLSEGGLVLTGELSPDGIAVFTFGEVVIDEIVTVTGARPVAILSRGDLVLDAEIVAGAWWRAPGPGGHPGGASQG
;
A
#
# COMPACT_ATOMS: atom_id res chain seq x y z
N MET A 1 -60.53 -57.26 -4.57
CA MET A 1 -59.28 -58.03 -4.36
C MET A 1 -58.18 -56.98 -4.21
N LEU A 2 -58.12 -56.29 -3.07
CA LEU A 2 -57.27 -56.59 -1.90
C LEU A 2 -55.82 -56.91 -2.30
N GLU A 3 -54.94 -55.93 -2.13
CA GLU A 3 -53.63 -56.15 -1.50
C GLU A 3 -53.12 -54.82 -0.89
N ARG A 4 -52.81 -54.88 0.40
CA ARG A 4 -52.20 -53.82 1.21
C ARG A 4 -50.68 -53.96 1.10
N THR A 5 -49.96 -52.87 0.91
CA THR A 5 -48.49 -52.80 1.08
C THR A 5 -48.21 -51.45 1.76
N SER A 6 -48.26 -51.32 3.08
CA SER A 6 -47.30 -51.73 4.11
C SER A 6 -45.84 -51.36 3.81
N THR A 7 -45.44 -50.23 4.40
CA THR A 7 -44.20 -50.03 5.17
C THR A 7 -42.87 -50.09 4.42
N HIS A 8 -42.11 -48.98 4.41
CA HIS A 8 -40.95 -48.79 5.30
C HIS A 8 -40.24 -47.46 4.96
N LEU A 9 -40.34 -46.45 5.85
CA LEU A 9 -39.45 -45.29 5.87
C LEU A 9 -38.12 -45.72 6.52
N PRO A 10 -36.97 -45.69 5.83
CA PRO A 10 -35.69 -45.83 6.51
C PRO A 10 -35.22 -44.50 7.10
N ALA A 11 -35.05 -44.54 8.42
CA ALA A 11 -34.03 -43.90 9.24
C ALA A 11 -33.82 -42.38 9.14
N ARG A 12 -34.27 -41.70 10.21
CA ARG A 12 -33.81 -40.38 10.64
C ARG A 12 -32.29 -40.37 10.79
N LEU A 13 -31.62 -39.47 10.08
CA LEU A 13 -30.21 -39.14 10.32
C LEU A 13 -30.07 -38.52 11.72
N PRO A 14 -29.18 -39.03 12.59
CA PRO A 14 -28.91 -38.38 13.86
C PRO A 14 -28.17 -37.05 13.61
N LEU A 15 -28.75 -35.94 14.08
CA LEU A 15 -27.98 -34.71 14.29
C LEU A 15 -27.00 -34.96 15.43
N THR A 16 -25.71 -35.04 15.10
CA THR A 16 -24.65 -34.99 16.09
C THR A 16 -24.36 -33.52 16.41
N PRO A 17 -24.59 -33.02 17.64
CA PRO A 17 -24.12 -31.72 18.06
C PRO A 17 -22.68 -31.89 18.59
N LEU A 18 -21.69 -31.74 17.72
CA LEU A 18 -20.32 -31.44 18.13
C LEU A 18 -20.02 -30.07 17.50
N GLY A 19 -19.94 -29.01 18.28
CA GLY A 19 -18.74 -28.79 19.08
C GLY A 19 -17.85 -27.87 18.26
N GLY A 20 -17.88 -26.59 18.60
CA GLY A 20 -17.51 -25.50 17.71
C GLY A 20 -16.09 -25.51 17.17
N LEU A 21 -15.91 -24.73 16.11
CA LEU A 21 -14.67 -24.04 15.85
C LEU A 21 -15.02 -22.73 15.15
N LEU A 22 -15.25 -21.68 15.93
CA LEU A 22 -15.12 -20.32 15.43
C LEU A 22 -13.63 -20.16 15.10
N ALA A 23 -13.27 -20.38 13.85
CA ALA A 23 -11.91 -20.12 13.36
C ALA A 23 -11.69 -18.60 13.42
N LEU A 24 -11.13 -18.14 14.54
CA LEU A 24 -10.56 -16.80 14.64
C LEU A 24 -9.41 -16.76 13.63
N LEU A 25 -9.67 -16.20 12.45
CA LEU A 25 -8.66 -15.94 11.44
C LEU A 25 -7.71 -14.91 12.02
N VAL A 26 -6.63 -15.38 12.66
CA VAL A 26 -5.49 -14.54 13.04
C VAL A 26 -4.86 -14.08 11.74
N ALA A 27 -5.30 -12.92 11.24
CA ALA A 27 -4.57 -12.24 10.19
C ALA A 27 -3.16 -11.97 10.75
N PRO A 28 -2.08 -12.37 10.06
CA PRO A 28 -0.76 -11.91 10.44
C PRO A 28 -0.81 -10.39 10.41
N GLY A 29 -0.61 -9.76 11.58
CA GLY A 29 -0.42 -8.32 11.66
C GLY A 29 0.74 -7.99 10.75
N ALA A 30 0.45 -7.35 9.61
CA ALA A 30 1.48 -6.97 8.67
C ALA A 30 2.32 -5.86 9.33
N SER A 31 3.58 -6.16 9.61
CA SER A 31 4.53 -5.21 10.18
C SER A 31 5.39 -4.66 9.04
N ALA A 32 5.08 -3.47 8.52
CA ALA A 32 6.08 -2.71 7.80
C ALA A 32 7.02 -2.12 8.86
N THR A 33 8.30 -2.47 8.79
CA THR A 33 9.31 -1.79 9.59
C THR A 33 9.31 -0.32 9.17
N PRO A 34 9.06 0.64 10.09
CA PRO A 34 9.12 2.06 9.75
C PRO A 34 10.47 2.39 9.12
N LEU A 35 10.46 3.16 8.02
CA LEU A 35 11.68 3.68 7.42
C LEU A 35 12.24 4.82 8.29
N ASP A 36 13.53 4.75 8.62
CA ASP A 36 14.22 5.82 9.35
C ASP A 36 14.82 6.85 8.35
N PRO A 37 14.37 8.11 8.35
CA PRO A 37 14.92 9.16 7.48
C PRO A 37 16.42 9.44 7.69
N LEU A 38 16.99 9.08 8.84
CA LEU A 38 18.43 9.20 9.09
C LEU A 38 19.24 8.05 8.47
N GLY A 39 18.56 6.97 8.05
CA GLY A 39 19.16 5.81 7.39
C GLY A 39 19.42 5.98 5.89
N PHE A 40 18.91 7.06 5.27
CA PHE A 40 19.05 7.36 3.84
C PHE A 40 19.81 8.67 3.62
N GLY A 41 20.50 8.80 2.48
CA GLY A 41 21.23 10.01 2.13
C GLY A 41 20.32 11.21 1.92
N LEU A 42 20.78 12.37 2.39
CA LEU A 42 20.06 13.63 2.22
C LEU A 42 20.27 14.15 0.79
N ILE A 43 19.20 14.29 0.00
CA ILE A 43 19.27 14.84 -1.36
C ILE A 43 19.47 16.36 -1.28
N GLN A 44 18.61 17.03 -0.53
CA GLN A 44 18.64 18.48 -0.31
C GLN A 44 18.18 18.83 1.11
N SER A 45 18.60 20.01 1.60
CA SER A 45 18.25 20.49 2.94
C SER A 45 16.80 20.96 3.08
N SER A 46 16.19 21.42 1.98
CA SER A 46 14.78 21.84 1.93
C SER A 46 14.29 21.57 0.51
N TRP A 47 13.08 21.06 0.38
CA TRP A 47 12.41 20.79 -0.87
C TRP A 47 11.04 21.49 -0.88
N ASP A 48 10.93 22.49 -1.76
CA ASP A 48 9.78 23.40 -1.93
C ASP A 48 9.58 23.64 -3.44
N PRO A 49 9.00 22.65 -4.16
CA PRO A 49 8.78 22.69 -5.59
C PRO A 49 7.76 23.77 -5.98
N SER A 50 8.01 24.51 -7.06
CA SER A 50 7.11 25.55 -7.56
C SER A 50 6.44 25.18 -8.90
N GLY A 51 6.41 23.89 -9.22
CA GLY A 51 5.73 23.37 -10.40
C GLY A 51 5.56 21.86 -10.36
N ALA A 52 4.97 21.30 -11.41
CA ALA A 52 4.61 19.88 -11.47
C ALA A 52 5.78 18.93 -11.17
N ILE A 53 5.52 17.95 -10.31
CA ILE A 53 6.51 16.98 -9.82
C ILE A 53 6.22 15.62 -10.46
N THR A 54 7.23 14.99 -11.04
CA THR A 54 7.16 13.60 -11.52
C THR A 54 8.19 12.74 -10.81
N ILE A 55 7.74 11.66 -10.17
CA ILE A 55 8.61 10.65 -9.56
C ILE A 55 8.56 9.38 -10.40
N ASP A 56 9.69 9.00 -10.99
CA ASP A 56 9.87 7.69 -11.62
C ASP A 56 10.58 6.76 -10.63
N THR A 57 9.82 5.80 -10.12
CA THR A 57 10.29 4.85 -9.11
C THR A 57 11.16 3.74 -9.69
N ASP A 58 11.13 3.49 -11.00
CA ASP A 58 12.00 2.51 -11.66
C ASP A 58 13.37 3.12 -12.00
N ALA A 59 13.37 4.40 -12.40
CA ALA A 59 14.59 5.17 -12.65
C ALA A 59 15.21 5.77 -11.37
N LEU A 60 14.46 5.79 -10.26
CA LEU A 60 14.83 6.46 -9.00
C LEU A 60 15.08 7.96 -9.19
N THR A 61 14.25 8.61 -10.01
CA THR A 61 14.38 10.04 -10.32
C THR A 61 13.13 10.82 -9.93
N LEU A 62 13.33 12.00 -9.38
CA LEU A 62 12.31 13.02 -9.15
C LEU A 62 12.63 14.22 -10.03
N SER A 63 11.68 14.63 -10.86
CA SER A 63 11.81 15.75 -11.78
C SER A 63 10.86 16.88 -11.41
N GLU A 64 11.39 18.09 -11.35
CA GLU A 64 10.64 19.33 -11.07
C GLU A 64 11.24 20.47 -11.91
N GLY A 65 10.45 21.26 -12.62
CA GLY A 65 10.93 22.50 -13.26
C GLY A 65 12.22 22.40 -14.13
N GLY A 66 12.59 21.20 -14.61
CA GLY A 66 13.85 20.92 -15.32
C GLY A 66 15.04 20.47 -14.45
N LEU A 67 14.91 20.48 -13.12
CA LEU A 67 15.81 19.82 -12.18
C LEU A 67 15.45 18.33 -12.08
N VAL A 68 16.49 17.48 -12.01
CA VAL A 68 16.34 16.05 -11.76
C VAL A 68 17.15 15.69 -10.52
N LEU A 69 16.47 15.12 -9.53
CA LEU A 69 17.02 14.64 -8.28
C LEU A 69 17.03 13.10 -8.29
N THR A 70 18.08 12.51 -7.77
CA THR A 70 18.24 11.05 -7.71
C THR A 70 17.95 10.56 -6.29
N GLY A 71 17.04 9.59 -6.18
CA GLY A 71 16.73 8.90 -4.93
C GLY A 71 17.61 7.67 -4.68
N GLU A 72 17.30 6.94 -3.62
CA GLU A 72 17.97 5.71 -3.23
C GLU A 72 16.98 4.53 -3.22
N LEU A 73 17.48 3.32 -3.48
CA LEU A 73 16.66 2.11 -3.36
C LEU A 73 16.84 1.51 -1.95
N SER A 74 15.75 1.35 -1.21
CA SER A 74 15.78 0.66 0.08
C SER A 74 16.07 -0.84 -0.09
N PRO A 75 16.56 -1.53 0.97
CA PRO A 75 16.71 -2.99 0.96
C PRO A 75 15.41 -3.75 0.63
N ASP A 76 14.26 -3.16 0.95
CA ASP A 76 12.93 -3.71 0.68
C ASP A 76 12.38 -3.34 -0.71
N GLY A 77 13.18 -2.68 -1.55
CA GLY A 77 12.83 -2.34 -2.92
C GLY A 77 11.98 -1.08 -3.08
N ILE A 78 11.97 -0.20 -2.08
CA ILE A 78 11.23 1.07 -2.08
C ILE A 78 12.11 2.17 -2.68
N ALA A 79 11.57 2.99 -3.59
CA ALA A 79 12.23 4.20 -4.08
C ALA A 79 12.12 5.30 -3.02
N VAL A 80 13.24 5.71 -2.45
CA VAL A 80 13.30 6.64 -1.31
C VAL A 80 13.90 7.98 -1.73
N PHE A 81 13.19 9.06 -1.41
CA PHE A 81 13.64 10.44 -1.61
C PHE A 81 13.64 11.15 -0.26
N THR A 82 14.83 11.53 0.22
CA THR A 82 14.99 12.08 1.58
C THR A 82 15.46 13.52 1.55
N PHE A 83 14.75 14.37 2.29
CA PHE A 83 14.97 15.81 2.37
C PHE A 83 15.09 16.27 3.81
N GLY A 84 15.65 17.45 4.02
CA GLY A 84 15.73 18.05 5.36
C GLY A 84 14.37 18.52 5.82
N GLU A 85 13.72 19.34 5.00
CA GLU A 85 12.33 19.79 5.13
C GLU A 85 11.60 19.55 3.81
N VAL A 86 10.30 19.30 3.87
CA VAL A 86 9.46 19.04 2.69
C VAL A 86 8.22 19.91 2.77
N VAL A 87 7.98 20.69 1.71
CA VAL A 87 6.73 21.37 1.42
C VAL A 87 6.25 20.85 0.08
N ILE A 88 5.00 20.38 0.01
CA ILE A 88 4.38 19.90 -1.23
C ILE A 88 3.04 20.59 -1.36
N ASP A 89 3.00 21.66 -2.15
CA ASP A 89 1.83 22.43 -2.56
C ASP A 89 1.49 22.24 -4.05
N GLU A 90 2.32 21.47 -4.77
CA GLU A 90 2.15 21.09 -6.16
C GLU A 90 1.73 19.61 -6.32
N ILE A 91 1.05 19.28 -7.43
CA ILE A 91 0.64 17.90 -7.71
C ILE A 91 1.87 17.01 -7.93
N VAL A 92 1.93 15.90 -7.20
CA VAL A 92 2.96 14.87 -7.37
C VAL A 92 2.38 13.72 -8.19
N THR A 93 2.95 13.47 -9.37
CA THR A 93 2.63 12.27 -10.16
C THR A 93 3.71 11.21 -9.96
N VAL A 94 3.32 10.02 -9.53
CA VAL A 94 4.24 8.89 -9.34
C VAL A 94 4.02 7.85 -10.43
N THR A 95 5.11 7.47 -11.10
CA THR A 95 5.15 6.43 -12.12
C THR A 95 6.15 5.33 -11.75
N GLY A 96 6.06 4.20 -12.45
CA GLY A 96 6.92 3.03 -12.24
C GLY A 96 6.28 1.97 -11.36
N ALA A 97 6.99 0.86 -11.17
CA ALA A 97 6.45 -0.33 -10.51
C ALA A 97 6.76 -0.43 -9.01
N ARG A 98 7.65 0.40 -8.47
CA ARG A 98 8.11 0.28 -7.08
C ARG A 98 7.29 1.16 -6.14
N PRO A 99 7.14 0.77 -4.85
CA PRO A 99 6.65 1.68 -3.83
C PRO A 99 7.54 2.91 -3.73
N VAL A 100 6.95 4.06 -3.39
CA VAL A 100 7.66 5.32 -3.17
C VAL A 100 7.61 5.70 -1.69
N ALA A 101 8.69 6.28 -1.18
CA ALA A 101 8.75 6.95 0.11
C ALA A 101 9.39 8.33 -0.06
N ILE A 102 8.67 9.36 0.39
CA ILE A 102 9.19 10.72 0.54
C ILE A 102 9.43 10.93 2.03
N LEU A 103 10.68 11.11 2.43
CA LEU A 103 11.09 11.23 3.82
C LEU A 103 11.54 12.67 4.11
N SER A 104 11.06 13.22 5.22
CA SER A 104 11.57 14.47 5.79
C SER A 104 12.32 14.17 7.07
N ARG A 105 13.44 14.87 7.31
CA ARG A 105 14.16 14.83 8.61
C ARG A 105 13.67 15.90 9.59
N GLY A 106 12.89 16.85 9.10
CA GLY A 106 12.28 17.95 9.84
C GLY A 106 10.80 18.00 9.50
N ASP A 107 10.32 19.19 9.13
CA ASP A 107 8.91 19.41 8.86
C ASP A 107 8.48 18.80 7.52
N LEU A 108 7.25 18.31 7.48
CA LEU A 108 6.55 17.84 6.29
C LEU A 108 5.21 18.58 6.21
N VAL A 109 5.07 19.44 5.21
CA VAL A 109 3.83 20.12 4.85
C VAL A 109 3.35 19.53 3.53
N LEU A 110 2.13 18.98 3.54
CA LEU A 110 1.47 18.44 2.35
C LEU A 110 0.12 19.15 2.19
N ASP A 111 0.04 20.05 1.21
CA ASP A 111 -1.15 20.83 0.87
C ASP A 111 -1.68 20.52 -0.55
N ALA A 112 -1.10 19.50 -1.19
CA ALA A 112 -1.50 19.05 -2.52
C ALA A 112 -1.81 17.55 -2.59
N GLU A 113 -2.29 17.13 -3.75
CA GLU A 113 -2.59 15.74 -4.06
C GLU A 113 -1.35 14.97 -4.52
N ILE A 114 -1.18 13.77 -3.97
CA ILE A 114 -0.22 12.78 -4.47
C ILE A 114 -0.98 11.76 -5.31
N VAL A 115 -0.78 11.80 -6.62
CA VAL A 115 -1.35 10.87 -7.59
C VAL A 115 -0.38 9.68 -7.73
N ALA A 116 -0.52 8.70 -6.84
CA ALA A 116 0.25 7.45 -6.88
C ALA A 116 -0.53 6.34 -7.59
N GLY A 117 -0.31 6.21 -8.90
CA GLY A 117 -0.93 5.16 -9.72
C GLY A 117 -0.16 3.85 -9.63
N ALA A 118 -0.60 2.92 -8.77
CA ALA A 118 -0.04 1.56 -8.74
C ALA A 118 -0.80 0.63 -9.71
N TRP A 119 -0.04 -0.10 -10.53
CA TRP A 119 -0.60 -1.13 -11.43
C TRP A 119 -1.08 -2.38 -10.65
N TRP A 120 -0.69 -2.50 -9.38
CA TRP A 120 -1.01 -3.64 -8.51
C TRP A 120 -1.71 -3.20 -7.22
N ARG A 121 -2.81 -3.89 -6.87
CA ARG A 121 -3.65 -3.63 -5.69
C ARG A 121 -3.11 -4.27 -4.41
N ALA A 122 -1.81 -4.14 -4.14
CA ALA A 122 -1.25 -4.61 -2.88
C ALA A 122 -0.88 -3.39 -2.04
N PRO A 123 -1.80 -2.84 -1.23
CA PRO A 123 -1.39 -1.86 -0.23
C PRO A 123 -0.29 -2.48 0.63
N GLY A 124 0.79 -1.74 0.84
CA GLY A 124 1.80 -2.12 1.83
C GLY A 124 1.16 -2.27 3.22
N PRO A 125 1.82 -2.95 4.17
CA PRO A 125 1.35 -2.97 5.55
C PRO A 125 1.14 -1.55 6.07
N GLY A 126 -0.10 -1.21 6.46
CA GLY A 126 -0.49 0.14 6.92
C GLY A 126 -1.00 1.08 5.83
N GLY A 127 -0.95 0.70 4.56
CA GLY A 127 -1.59 1.45 3.46
C GLY A 127 -3.10 1.22 3.42
N HIS A 128 -3.88 2.26 3.15
CA HIS A 128 -5.24 2.09 2.64
C HIS A 128 -5.17 1.37 1.28
N PRO A 129 -6.14 0.53 0.87
CA PRO A 129 -6.22 0.02 -0.49
C PRO A 129 -6.39 1.17 -1.49
N GLY A 130 -5.29 1.84 -1.83
CA GLY A 130 -5.22 2.90 -2.83
C GLY A 130 -5.25 2.29 -4.21
N GLY A 131 -6.17 2.77 -5.06
CA GLY A 131 -6.21 2.44 -6.49
C GLY A 131 -7.44 1.68 -6.96
N ALA A 132 -8.65 2.18 -6.68
CA ALA A 132 -9.83 1.91 -7.51
C ALA A 132 -10.88 3.03 -7.37
N SER A 133 -10.56 4.24 -7.83
CA SER A 133 -11.59 5.09 -8.43
C SER A 133 -11.73 4.63 -9.88
N GLN A 134 -12.87 4.03 -10.19
CA GLN A 134 -13.16 3.38 -11.47
C GLN A 134 -13.11 4.38 -12.64
N GLY A 135 -12.52 3.94 -13.75
CA GLY A 135 -12.84 4.39 -15.11
C GLY A 135 -13.22 3.17 -15.93
#